data_AF-A0A932NYZ5-F1
#
_entry.id   AF-A0A932NYZ5-F1
#
_cell.length_a   1.000
_cell.length_b   1.000
_cell.length_c   1.000
_cell.angle_alpha   90.00
_cell.angle_beta   90.00
_cell.angle_gamma   90.00
#
_symmetry.space_group_name_H-M   'P 1'
#
loop_
_entity.id
_entity.type
_entity.pdbx_description
1 polymer ?
#
loop_
_entity_poly.entity_id
_entity_poly.type
_entity_poly.pdbx_seq_one_letter_code
_entity_poly.pdbx_strand_id
1 'polypeptide(L)'
;MNPITIIGSGLAGYTLAREFRKLDKDTPLAIITADDGRFYSKPMLSNAFVSGKTAEQLAMNSAVQMAAQLNATILSNKRVSAMDTAQRTIVLDGETLQYSKLMLALGADPIRAELKGDAADQVLSVNDLQDYAYFRRALTGAKNVAIIGAGLIGCEFANDLVTGGYHVEVIDPGTLPLRRLLPQAVSEAMRDGLSKMGVAWHFGKGAVAVNRAGQGYDIELSDGGKLHADVVLSAIGLRPRTSLAQAAGIKVNRGIVTGRMLKTSAENVYALGDCAEVEGLVLPFVMPIMHAARALAKTLSGEVTQVIYPAMPVVIKTPACPVVVSPPPANTPCEWQITKTEEGVKALCQDATGKLLGFALAGKATTEKMALTSQLPSLLA
;
A
#
# COMPACT_ATOMS: atom_id res chain seq x y z
N MET A 1 -1.72 -15.22 32.00
CA MET A 1 -1.04 -15.64 30.76
C MET A 1 -0.67 -14.38 29.98
N ASN A 2 0.56 -14.26 29.46
CA ASN A 2 0.95 -13.08 28.68
C ASN A 2 0.16 -13.01 27.36
N PRO A 3 -0.22 -11.81 26.89
CA PRO A 3 -1.07 -11.69 25.71
C PRO A 3 -0.31 -12.05 24.43
N ILE A 4 -1.08 -12.53 23.45
CA ILE A 4 -0.68 -12.43 22.05
C ILE A 4 -0.70 -10.93 21.69
N THR A 5 0.39 -10.42 21.13
CA THR A 5 0.55 -8.99 20.86
C THR A 5 0.71 -8.72 19.37
N ILE A 6 -0.07 -7.78 18.83
CA ILE A 6 0.01 -7.30 17.45
C ILE A 6 0.50 -5.85 17.48
N ILE A 7 1.58 -5.54 16.76
CA ILE A 7 2.03 -4.16 16.55
C ILE A 7 1.53 -3.69 15.19
N GLY A 8 0.55 -2.78 15.22
CA GLY A 8 -0.11 -2.18 14.06
C GLY A 8 -1.61 -2.50 14.01
N SER A 9 -2.44 -1.46 13.92
CA SER A 9 -3.91 -1.53 13.78
C SER A 9 -4.37 -1.31 12.34
N GLY A 10 -3.50 -1.51 11.35
CA GLY A 10 -3.91 -1.48 9.94
C GLY A 10 -4.77 -2.68 9.55
N LEU A 11 -5.11 -2.79 8.26
CA LEU A 11 -5.83 -3.96 7.72
C LEU A 11 -5.17 -5.28 8.10
N ALA A 12 -3.84 -5.35 8.10
CA ALA A 12 -3.09 -6.53 8.50
C ALA A 12 -3.38 -6.97 9.95
N GLY A 13 -3.19 -6.06 10.92
CA GLY A 13 -3.37 -6.38 12.33
C GLY A 13 -4.83 -6.67 12.68
N TYR A 14 -5.76 -5.83 12.24
CA TYR A 14 -7.18 -6.05 12.52
C TYR A 14 -7.78 -7.26 11.82
N THR A 15 -7.36 -7.56 10.59
CA THR A 15 -7.82 -8.79 9.92
C THR A 15 -7.31 -10.02 10.65
N LEU A 16 -6.03 -10.05 11.04
CA LEU A 16 -5.49 -11.14 11.83
C LEU A 16 -6.24 -11.32 13.14
N ALA A 17 -6.47 -10.22 13.88
CA ALA A 17 -7.23 -10.27 15.12
C ALA A 17 -8.64 -10.83 14.91
N ARG A 18 -9.35 -10.39 13.85
CA ARG A 18 -10.69 -10.90 13.52
C ARG A 18 -10.68 -12.38 13.17
N GLU A 19 -9.75 -12.82 12.31
CA GLU A 19 -9.62 -14.24 11.94
C GLU A 19 -9.25 -15.11 13.15
N PHE A 20 -8.31 -14.65 13.99
CA PHE A 20 -7.94 -15.33 15.23
C PHE A 20 -9.14 -15.45 16.18
N ARG A 21 -9.91 -14.36 16.35
CA ARG A 21 -11.12 -14.38 17.18
C ARG A 21 -12.25 -15.25 16.63
N LYS A 22 -12.20 -15.75 15.39
CA LYS A 22 -13.14 -16.80 14.97
C LYS A 22 -12.79 -18.17 15.56
N LEU A 23 -11.53 -18.38 15.93
CA LEU A 23 -10.97 -19.66 16.37
C LEU A 23 -10.71 -19.69 17.89
N ASP A 24 -10.37 -18.56 18.49
CA ASP A 24 -10.08 -18.43 19.93
C ASP A 24 -10.69 -17.14 20.49
N LYS A 25 -11.58 -17.28 21.49
CA LYS A 25 -12.33 -16.17 22.10
C LYS A 25 -11.67 -15.61 23.37
N ASP A 26 -10.73 -16.34 23.96
CA ASP A 26 -10.37 -16.20 25.37
C ASP A 26 -8.92 -15.80 25.57
N THR A 27 -8.00 -16.23 24.70
CA THR A 27 -6.57 -15.90 24.82
C THR A 27 -6.40 -14.38 24.86
N PRO A 28 -5.71 -13.81 25.87
CA PRO A 28 -5.52 -12.37 25.96
C PRO A 28 -4.85 -11.81 24.69
N LEU A 29 -5.42 -10.74 24.13
CA LEU A 29 -4.95 -10.10 22.90
C LEU A 29 -4.69 -8.61 23.14
N ALA A 30 -3.51 -8.16 22.77
CA ALA A 30 -3.13 -6.76 22.76
C ALA A 30 -2.84 -6.27 21.33
N ILE A 31 -3.34 -5.11 20.96
CA ILE A 31 -3.02 -4.42 19.71
C ILE A 31 -2.41 -3.07 20.06
N ILE A 32 -1.21 -2.80 19.57
CA ILE A 32 -0.47 -1.55 19.85
C ILE A 32 -0.32 -0.79 18.55
N THR A 33 -0.67 0.48 18.54
CA THR A 33 -0.59 1.32 17.34
C THR A 33 -0.15 2.73 17.65
N ALA A 34 0.67 3.28 16.76
CA ALA A 34 1.14 4.65 16.86
C ALA A 34 0.09 5.68 16.42
N ASP A 35 -0.94 5.26 15.68
CA ASP A 35 -2.06 6.12 15.29
C ASP A 35 -3.22 6.04 16.30
N ASP A 36 -4.35 6.67 15.99
CA ASP A 36 -5.53 6.67 16.85
C ASP A 36 -6.26 5.32 16.96
N GLY A 37 -5.86 4.32 16.16
CA GLY A 37 -6.41 2.97 16.18
C GLY A 37 -7.77 2.81 15.51
N ARG A 38 -8.30 3.83 14.80
CA ARG A 38 -9.53 3.67 14.03
C ARG A 38 -9.36 2.60 12.94
N PHE A 39 -10.40 1.80 12.73
CA PHE A 39 -10.44 0.85 11.63
C PHE A 39 -11.01 1.52 10.38
N TYR A 40 -10.26 1.52 9.29
CA TYR A 40 -10.65 2.07 8.00
C TYR A 40 -10.02 1.26 6.86
N SER A 41 -10.57 1.42 5.65
CA SER A 41 -10.02 0.79 4.46
C SER A 41 -9.04 1.76 3.80
N LYS A 42 -7.74 1.58 4.08
CA LYS A 42 -6.66 2.39 3.49
C LYS A 42 -6.72 2.52 1.95
N PRO A 43 -7.10 1.49 1.18
CA PRO A 43 -7.29 1.66 -0.26
C PRO A 43 -8.31 2.74 -0.66
N MET A 44 -9.20 3.18 0.23
CA MET A 44 -10.17 4.24 -0.08
C MET A 44 -9.58 5.65 -0.02
N LEU A 45 -8.38 5.84 0.53
CA LEU A 45 -7.82 7.19 0.68
C LEU A 45 -7.56 7.89 -0.67
N SER A 46 -7.25 7.12 -1.72
CA SER A 46 -6.90 7.63 -3.05
C SER A 46 -8.09 7.81 -4.01
N ASN A 47 -9.32 7.61 -3.55
CA ASN A 47 -10.53 7.85 -4.34
C ASN A 47 -11.69 8.45 -3.52
N ALA A 48 -11.39 8.93 -2.32
CA ALA A 48 -12.39 9.45 -1.40
C ALA A 48 -12.70 10.93 -1.65
N PHE A 49 -11.83 11.69 -2.32
CA PHE A 49 -12.04 13.12 -2.52
C PHE A 49 -13.27 13.36 -3.40
N VAL A 50 -13.38 12.69 -4.55
CA VAL A 50 -14.53 12.86 -5.45
C VAL A 50 -15.86 12.49 -4.77
N SER A 51 -15.82 11.59 -3.79
CA SER A 51 -16.99 11.20 -2.98
C SER A 51 -17.29 12.15 -1.82
N GLY A 52 -16.50 13.22 -1.65
CA GLY A 52 -16.62 14.22 -0.59
C GLY A 52 -16.22 13.72 0.81
N LYS A 53 -15.89 12.43 0.98
CA LYS A 53 -15.75 11.78 2.29
C LYS A 53 -14.55 12.28 3.09
N THR A 54 -14.81 12.84 4.25
CA THR A 54 -13.77 13.22 5.23
C THR A 54 -13.06 11.99 5.81
N ALA A 55 -11.93 12.19 6.49
CA ALA A 55 -11.23 11.13 7.20
C ALA A 55 -12.13 10.46 8.26
N GLU A 56 -12.94 11.26 8.95
CA GLU A 56 -13.92 10.80 9.94
C GLU A 56 -14.95 9.87 9.31
N GLN A 57 -15.43 10.18 8.10
CA GLN A 57 -16.40 9.36 7.37
C GLN A 57 -15.80 8.09 6.73
N LEU A 58 -14.48 8.03 6.58
CA LEU A 58 -13.78 6.83 6.11
C LEU A 58 -13.49 5.84 7.25
N ALA A 59 -13.48 6.30 8.51
CA ALA A 59 -13.40 5.43 9.66
C ALA A 59 -14.68 4.62 9.81
N MET A 60 -14.55 3.29 9.82
CA MET A 60 -15.67 2.36 10.00
C MET A 60 -15.94 2.09 11.48
N ASN A 61 -14.88 2.01 12.29
CA ASN A 61 -15.00 1.78 13.73
C ASN A 61 -13.94 2.56 14.51
N SER A 62 -14.29 3.03 15.71
CA SER A 62 -13.33 3.57 16.67
C SER A 62 -12.48 2.46 17.29
N ALA A 63 -11.33 2.82 17.87
CA ALA A 63 -10.52 1.88 18.63
C ALA A 63 -11.31 1.22 19.77
N VAL A 64 -12.19 1.96 20.44
CA VAL A 64 -13.07 1.43 21.51
C VAL A 64 -14.04 0.36 20.97
N GLN A 65 -14.67 0.62 19.82
CA GLN A 65 -15.55 -0.35 19.17
C GLN A 65 -14.78 -1.61 18.73
N MET A 66 -13.57 -1.43 18.20
CA MET A 66 -12.70 -2.55 17.81
C MET A 66 -12.25 -3.37 19.02
N ALA A 67 -11.87 -2.72 20.13
CA ALA A 67 -11.48 -3.38 21.37
C ALA A 67 -12.61 -4.27 21.92
N ALA A 68 -13.83 -3.73 21.96
CA ALA A 68 -15.02 -4.46 22.38
C ALA A 68 -15.34 -5.63 21.44
N GLN A 69 -15.32 -5.40 20.11
CA GLN A 69 -15.58 -6.44 19.11
C GLN A 69 -14.59 -7.61 19.20
N LEU A 70 -13.32 -7.30 19.48
CA LEU A 70 -12.23 -8.27 19.45
C LEU A 70 -11.90 -8.87 20.81
N ASN A 71 -12.57 -8.48 21.89
CA ASN A 71 -12.16 -8.81 23.26
C ASN A 71 -10.63 -8.61 23.42
N ALA A 72 -10.16 -7.40 23.11
CA ALA A 72 -8.75 -7.07 23.02
C ALA A 72 -8.44 -5.75 23.74
N THR A 73 -7.24 -5.64 24.29
CA THR A 73 -6.70 -4.34 24.75
C THR A 73 -6.09 -3.64 23.54
N ILE A 74 -6.54 -2.41 23.24
CA ILE A 74 -5.97 -1.59 22.16
C ILE A 74 -5.27 -0.39 22.77
N LEU A 75 -3.95 -0.31 22.57
CA LEU A 75 -3.09 0.78 23.02
C LEU A 75 -2.84 1.71 21.82
N SER A 76 -3.71 2.71 21.66
CA SER A 76 -3.61 3.74 20.59
C SER A 76 -2.67 4.88 20.97
N ASN A 77 -2.10 5.54 19.96
CA ASN A 77 -1.10 6.62 20.09
C ASN A 77 0.13 6.19 20.90
N LYS A 78 0.53 4.93 20.74
CA LYS A 78 1.61 4.27 21.47
C LYS A 78 2.59 3.64 20.49
N ARG A 79 3.87 4.00 20.58
CA ARG A 79 4.92 3.50 19.67
C ARG A 79 5.84 2.52 20.39
N VAL A 80 5.92 1.30 19.87
CA VAL A 80 6.95 0.35 20.28
C VAL A 80 8.31 0.83 19.79
N SER A 81 9.23 1.05 20.72
CA SER A 81 10.54 1.64 20.46
C SER A 81 11.66 0.59 20.37
N ALA A 82 11.51 -0.52 21.09
CA ALA A 82 12.45 -1.64 21.08
C ALA A 82 11.72 -2.96 21.35
N MET A 83 12.38 -4.08 21.05
CA MET A 83 11.94 -5.41 21.45
C MET A 83 13.15 -6.30 21.77
N ASP A 84 12.96 -7.24 22.68
CA ASP A 84 13.90 -8.30 23.00
C ASP A 84 13.21 -9.65 22.77
N THR A 85 13.66 -10.37 21.75
CA THR A 85 13.04 -11.63 21.34
C THR A 85 13.41 -12.80 22.25
N ALA A 86 14.53 -12.72 22.97
CA ALA A 86 14.95 -13.75 23.92
C ALA A 86 14.13 -13.66 25.21
N GLN A 87 13.91 -12.45 25.71
CA GLN A 87 13.08 -12.19 26.90
C GLN A 87 11.58 -12.12 26.59
N ARG A 88 11.20 -12.08 25.29
CA ARG A 88 9.83 -11.93 24.79
C ARG A 88 9.15 -10.65 25.26
N THR A 89 9.91 -9.55 25.24
CA THR A 89 9.45 -8.24 25.68
C THR A 89 9.46 -7.20 24.55
N ILE A 90 8.60 -6.19 24.68
CA ILE A 90 8.63 -4.96 23.89
C ILE A 90 8.72 -3.75 24.82
N VAL A 91 9.29 -2.65 24.34
CA VAL A 91 9.38 -1.38 25.07
C VAL A 91 8.41 -0.37 24.48
N LEU A 92 7.49 0.12 25.30
CA LEU A 92 6.46 1.09 24.97
C LEU A 92 6.53 2.25 25.97
N ASP A 93 6.80 3.47 25.50
CA ASP A 93 6.93 4.67 26.35
C ASP A 93 7.90 4.50 27.54
N GLY A 94 8.97 3.72 27.35
CA GLY A 94 9.94 3.41 28.40
C GLY A 94 9.54 2.27 29.33
N GLU A 95 8.32 1.74 29.21
CA GLU A 95 7.84 0.56 29.95
C GLU A 95 8.06 -0.72 29.17
N THR A 96 8.42 -1.79 29.88
CA THR A 96 8.63 -3.12 29.30
C THR A 96 7.38 -3.97 29.46
N LEU A 97 6.83 -4.44 28.33
CA LEU A 97 5.67 -5.34 28.29
C LEU A 97 6.06 -6.72 27.78
N GLN A 98 5.57 -7.75 28.45
CA GLN A 98 5.78 -9.15 28.07
C GLN A 98 4.72 -9.63 27.07
N TYR A 99 5.10 -10.49 26.13
CA TYR A 99 4.19 -11.15 25.19
C TYR A 99 4.37 -12.67 25.18
N SER A 100 3.34 -13.40 24.75
CA SER A 100 3.45 -14.84 24.46
C SER A 100 3.84 -15.13 23.01
N LYS A 101 3.24 -14.39 22.07
CA LYS A 101 3.60 -14.34 20.64
C LYS A 101 3.49 -12.90 20.16
N LEU A 102 4.33 -12.52 19.20
CA LEU A 102 4.39 -11.17 18.65
C LEU A 102 4.15 -11.17 17.14
N MET A 103 3.26 -10.30 16.68
CA MET A 103 3.00 -10.08 15.26
C MET A 103 3.38 -8.67 14.85
N LEU A 104 4.32 -8.59 13.91
CA LEU A 104 4.75 -7.36 13.28
C LEU A 104 3.82 -7.09 12.08
N ALA A 105 2.87 -6.19 12.26
CA ALA A 105 1.96 -5.67 11.24
C ALA A 105 2.26 -4.18 10.98
N LEU A 106 3.55 -3.86 10.88
CA LEU A 106 4.08 -2.49 10.98
C LEU A 106 3.75 -1.64 9.75
N GLY A 107 3.41 -2.24 8.62
CA GLY A 107 3.15 -1.53 7.37
C GLY A 107 4.41 -1.01 6.68
N ALA A 108 4.27 0.06 5.92
CA ALA A 108 5.32 0.66 5.11
C ALA A 108 5.30 2.19 5.24
N ASP A 109 6.45 2.83 5.03
CA ASP A 109 6.60 4.28 4.99
C ASP A 109 6.63 4.80 3.54
N PRO A 110 6.13 6.02 3.29
CA PRO A 110 6.37 6.73 2.03
C PRO A 110 7.85 6.85 1.74
N ILE A 111 8.24 6.59 0.50
CA ILE A 111 9.57 6.89 0.00
C ILE A 111 9.69 8.42 -0.08
N ARG A 112 10.62 8.99 0.70
CA ARG A 112 10.94 10.41 0.65
C ARG A 112 11.88 10.69 -0.52
N ALA A 113 11.56 11.70 -1.32
CA ALA A 113 12.52 12.24 -2.28
C ALA A 113 13.54 13.14 -1.56
N GLU A 114 14.77 13.15 -2.08
CA GLU A 114 15.80 14.09 -1.67
C GLU A 114 15.57 15.44 -2.37
N LEU A 115 14.58 16.19 -1.89
CA LEU A 115 14.23 17.50 -2.42
C LEU A 115 15.03 18.61 -1.72
N LYS A 116 15.52 19.58 -2.50
CA LYS A 116 16.09 20.83 -2.00
C LYS A 116 15.00 21.90 -1.85
N GLY A 117 15.40 23.10 -1.43
CA GLY A 117 14.52 24.26 -1.34
C GLY A 117 13.92 24.48 0.05
N ASP A 118 13.39 25.68 0.29
CA ASP A 118 12.92 26.13 1.61
C ASP A 118 11.54 25.59 2.01
N ALA A 119 10.91 24.80 1.14
CA ALA A 119 9.62 24.13 1.37
C ALA A 119 9.66 22.63 1.09
N ALA A 120 10.84 22.02 1.01
CA ALA A 120 10.99 20.57 0.79
C ALA A 120 10.25 19.72 1.84
N ASP A 121 10.16 20.21 3.08
CA ASP A 121 9.47 19.55 4.20
C ASP A 121 7.95 19.76 4.20
N GLN A 122 7.43 20.63 3.33
CA GLN A 122 5.99 20.88 3.15
C GLN A 122 5.35 19.94 2.13
N VAL A 123 6.15 19.12 1.43
CA VAL A 123 5.65 18.12 0.49
C VAL A 123 4.91 17.03 1.25
N LEU A 124 3.63 16.85 0.93
CA LEU A 124 2.74 15.96 1.65
C LEU A 124 2.87 14.53 1.14
N SER A 125 2.51 13.57 1.97
CA SER A 125 2.29 12.18 1.55
C SER A 125 1.01 11.70 2.20
N VAL A 126 0.25 10.83 1.52
CA VAL A 126 -0.93 10.19 2.10
C VAL A 126 -0.70 8.69 2.25
N ASN A 127 -0.45 8.26 3.48
CA ASN A 127 -0.18 6.86 3.81
C ASN A 127 -1.09 6.31 4.91
N ASP A 128 -1.75 7.17 5.67
CA ASP A 128 -2.77 6.79 6.63
C ASP A 128 -3.92 7.81 6.69
N LEU A 129 -4.87 7.55 7.59
CA LEU A 129 -6.08 8.36 7.74
C LEU A 129 -5.78 9.78 8.25
N GLN A 130 -4.73 9.96 9.05
CA GLN A 130 -4.33 11.27 9.57
C GLN A 130 -3.68 12.10 8.47
N ASP A 131 -2.81 11.48 7.67
CA ASP A 131 -2.26 12.10 6.46
C ASP A 131 -3.37 12.56 5.51
N TYR A 132 -4.38 11.71 5.28
CA TYR A 132 -5.51 12.07 4.44
C TYR A 132 -6.31 13.26 5.00
N ALA A 133 -6.53 13.31 6.31
CA ALA A 133 -7.16 14.46 6.96
C ALA A 133 -6.35 15.74 6.75
N TYR A 134 -5.02 15.67 6.88
CA TYR A 134 -4.14 16.81 6.63
C TYR A 134 -4.19 17.24 5.16
N PHE A 135 -4.06 16.31 4.24
CA PHE A 135 -4.14 16.56 2.80
C PHE A 135 -5.47 17.22 2.41
N ARG A 136 -6.59 16.74 2.94
CA ARG A 136 -7.92 17.33 2.72
C ARG A 136 -8.02 18.78 3.18
N ARG A 137 -7.38 19.13 4.29
CA ARG A 137 -7.33 20.52 4.75
C ARG A 137 -6.49 21.39 3.81
N ALA A 138 -5.31 20.90 3.41
CA ALA A 138 -4.41 21.62 2.49
C ALA A 138 -5.08 21.90 1.12
N LEU A 139 -5.99 21.05 0.68
CA LEU A 139 -6.77 21.23 -0.53
C LEU A 139 -7.86 22.32 -0.47
N THR A 140 -8.16 22.86 0.73
CA THR A 140 -9.22 23.88 0.89
C THR A 140 -8.77 25.19 0.26
N GLY A 141 -9.47 25.62 -0.80
CA GLY A 141 -9.13 26.84 -1.54
C GLY A 141 -8.01 26.68 -2.57
N ALA A 142 -7.33 25.52 -2.60
CA ALA A 142 -6.36 25.16 -3.63
C ALA A 142 -7.05 24.93 -4.99
N LYS A 143 -6.30 25.11 -6.07
CA LYS A 143 -6.71 24.82 -7.45
C LYS A 143 -5.69 23.95 -8.19
N ASN A 144 -4.40 24.13 -7.92
CA ASN A 144 -3.30 23.46 -8.59
C ASN A 144 -2.64 22.44 -7.66
N VAL A 145 -2.57 21.18 -8.08
CA VAL A 145 -1.93 20.10 -7.32
C VAL A 145 -0.83 19.45 -8.17
N ALA A 146 0.40 19.51 -7.67
CA ALA A 146 1.51 18.74 -8.24
C ALA A 146 1.64 17.39 -7.52
N ILE A 147 1.76 16.30 -8.28
CA ILE A 147 1.96 14.95 -7.76
C ILE A 147 3.34 14.46 -8.20
N ILE A 148 4.19 14.10 -7.25
CA ILE A 148 5.51 13.52 -7.51
C ILE A 148 5.39 11.99 -7.47
N GLY A 149 5.44 11.37 -8.64
CA GLY A 149 5.37 9.91 -8.85
C GLY A 149 4.15 9.47 -9.64
N ALA A 150 4.37 8.82 -10.78
CA ALA A 150 3.36 8.23 -11.65
C ALA A 150 3.16 6.72 -11.39
N GLY A 151 3.30 6.32 -10.12
CA GLY A 151 2.98 4.96 -9.65
C GLY A 151 1.48 4.75 -9.44
N LEU A 152 1.10 3.60 -8.86
CA LEU A 152 -0.30 3.25 -8.61
C LEU A 152 -1.03 4.34 -7.82
N ILE A 153 -0.45 4.73 -6.68
CA ILE A 153 -1.04 5.71 -5.76
C ILE A 153 -1.15 7.08 -6.45
N GLY A 154 -0.10 7.51 -7.17
CA GLY A 154 -0.09 8.79 -7.88
C GLY A 154 -1.15 8.85 -8.97
N CYS A 155 -1.32 7.80 -9.77
CA CYS A 155 -2.36 7.74 -10.79
C CYS A 155 -3.78 7.73 -10.20
N GLU A 156 -4.01 7.04 -9.09
CA GLU A 156 -5.32 7.05 -8.41
C GLU A 156 -5.66 8.45 -7.87
N PHE A 157 -4.72 9.10 -7.17
CA PHE A 157 -4.92 10.49 -6.73
C PHE A 157 -5.09 11.45 -7.90
N ALA A 158 -4.33 11.30 -8.99
CA ALA A 158 -4.48 12.14 -10.17
C ALA A 158 -5.89 12.04 -10.75
N ASN A 159 -6.43 10.82 -10.87
CA ASN A 159 -7.80 10.59 -11.29
C ASN A 159 -8.82 11.22 -10.32
N ASP A 160 -8.66 11.00 -9.02
CA ASP A 160 -9.60 11.49 -7.99
C ASP A 160 -9.65 13.02 -7.97
N LEU A 161 -8.48 13.67 -8.00
CA LEU A 161 -8.34 15.12 -7.93
C LEU A 161 -8.80 15.82 -9.22
N VAL A 162 -8.44 15.28 -10.39
CA VAL A 162 -8.88 15.89 -11.66
C VAL A 162 -10.40 15.78 -11.81
N THR A 163 -11.01 14.67 -11.35
CA THR A 163 -12.47 14.53 -11.29
C THR A 163 -13.09 15.50 -10.28
N GLY A 164 -12.37 15.80 -9.21
CA GLY A 164 -12.72 16.81 -8.21
C GLY A 164 -12.56 18.27 -8.67
N GLY A 165 -12.09 18.51 -9.90
CA GLY A 165 -11.96 19.85 -10.48
C GLY A 165 -10.63 20.55 -10.24
N TYR A 166 -9.61 19.86 -9.71
CA TYR A 166 -8.26 20.42 -9.61
C TYR A 166 -7.52 20.38 -10.94
N HIS A 167 -6.63 21.36 -11.16
CA HIS A 167 -5.57 21.26 -12.16
C HIS A 167 -4.47 20.35 -11.60
N VAL A 168 -4.18 19.24 -12.30
CA VAL A 168 -3.29 18.20 -11.80
C VAL A 168 -2.09 18.04 -12.73
N GLU A 169 -0.90 18.22 -12.17
CA GLU A 169 0.38 17.99 -12.85
C GLU A 169 1.10 16.82 -12.19
N VAL A 170 1.49 15.81 -12.95
CA VAL A 170 2.18 14.62 -12.44
C VAL A 170 3.61 14.56 -12.97
N ILE A 171 4.58 14.50 -12.06
CA ILE A 171 6.02 14.50 -12.33
C ILE A 171 6.56 13.10 -12.08
N ASP A 172 7.23 12.50 -13.06
CA ASP A 172 7.89 11.20 -12.89
C ASP A 172 9.15 11.10 -13.76
N PRO A 173 10.29 10.60 -13.23
CA PRO A 173 11.50 10.43 -14.02
C PRO A 173 11.39 9.31 -15.07
N GLY A 174 10.38 8.44 -14.98
CA GLY A 174 10.04 7.45 -15.98
C GLY A 174 9.35 8.06 -17.20
N THR A 175 9.05 7.20 -18.18
CA THR A 175 8.50 7.61 -19.48
C THR A 175 6.99 7.41 -19.60
N LEU A 176 6.40 6.61 -18.70
CA LEU A 176 4.99 6.20 -18.73
C LEU A 176 4.50 5.93 -17.30
N PRO A 177 3.20 6.11 -17.02
CA PRO A 177 2.65 5.78 -15.72
C PRO A 177 2.74 4.28 -15.48
N LEU A 178 2.93 3.86 -14.23
CA LEU A 178 2.94 2.46 -13.82
C LEU A 178 3.88 1.55 -14.65
N ARG A 179 4.93 2.10 -15.28
CA ARG A 179 5.81 1.35 -16.20
C ARG A 179 6.50 0.12 -15.59
N ARG A 180 6.63 0.07 -14.28
CA ARG A 180 7.19 -1.07 -13.54
C ARG A 180 6.19 -2.22 -13.34
N LEU A 181 4.91 -1.95 -13.54
CA LEU A 181 3.80 -2.88 -13.28
C LEU A 181 3.07 -3.26 -14.57
N LEU A 182 2.96 -2.34 -15.52
CA LEU A 182 2.14 -2.51 -16.71
C LEU A 182 3.00 -2.65 -17.98
N PRO A 183 2.59 -3.49 -18.95
CA PRO A 183 3.09 -3.44 -20.30
C PRO A 183 2.85 -2.06 -20.93
N GLN A 184 3.76 -1.64 -21.80
CA GLN A 184 3.76 -0.31 -22.42
C GLN A 184 2.39 0.10 -22.98
N ALA A 185 1.74 -0.78 -23.74
CA ALA A 185 0.44 -0.51 -24.37
C ALA A 185 -0.68 -0.17 -23.35
N VAL A 186 -0.65 -0.78 -22.17
CA VAL A 186 -1.64 -0.54 -21.11
C VAL A 186 -1.28 0.75 -20.36
N SER A 187 0.00 1.02 -20.15
CA SER A 187 0.46 2.30 -19.59
C SER A 187 0.13 3.49 -20.47
N GLU A 188 0.28 3.35 -21.80
CA GLU A 188 -0.14 4.36 -22.79
C GLU A 188 -1.64 4.64 -22.70
N ALA A 189 -2.47 3.59 -22.64
CA ALA A 189 -3.92 3.75 -22.51
C ALA A 189 -4.31 4.48 -21.22
N MET A 190 -3.64 4.18 -20.09
CA MET A 190 -3.85 4.91 -18.84
C MET A 190 -3.44 6.38 -18.96
N ARG A 191 -2.24 6.65 -19.50
CA ARG A 191 -1.75 8.02 -19.72
C ARG A 191 -2.79 8.80 -20.52
N ASP A 192 -3.20 8.28 -21.67
CA ASP A 192 -4.11 8.96 -22.59
C ASP A 192 -5.50 9.15 -21.97
N GLY A 193 -6.00 8.17 -21.22
CA GLY A 193 -7.27 8.25 -20.51
C GLY A 193 -7.29 9.35 -19.45
N LEU A 194 -6.23 9.47 -18.66
CA LEU A 194 -6.11 10.51 -17.64
C LEU A 194 -5.77 11.89 -18.24
N SER A 195 -4.98 11.94 -19.32
CA SER A 195 -4.71 13.19 -20.06
C SER A 195 -6.01 13.78 -20.64
N LYS A 196 -6.92 12.94 -21.13
CA LYS A 196 -8.24 13.39 -21.61
C LYS A 196 -9.10 14.03 -20.52
N MET A 197 -8.86 13.70 -19.25
CA MET A 197 -9.51 14.38 -18.12
C MET A 197 -8.84 15.70 -17.74
N GLY A 198 -7.65 16.00 -18.27
CA GLY A 198 -6.88 17.19 -17.95
C GLY A 198 -5.66 16.95 -17.05
N VAL A 199 -5.26 15.69 -16.80
CA VAL A 199 -3.99 15.42 -16.11
C VAL A 199 -2.83 15.78 -17.05
N ALA A 200 -1.97 16.70 -16.62
CA ALA A 200 -0.74 17.03 -17.32
C ALA A 200 0.42 16.15 -16.83
N TRP A 201 1.20 15.58 -17.74
CA TRP A 201 2.31 14.68 -17.42
C TRP A 201 3.66 15.31 -17.74
N HIS A 202 4.57 15.23 -16.77
CA HIS A 202 5.96 15.67 -16.88
C HIS A 202 6.90 14.46 -16.75
N PHE A 203 6.89 13.61 -17.78
CA PHE A 203 7.74 12.42 -17.86
C PHE A 203 9.19 12.75 -18.20
N GLY A 204 10.11 11.88 -17.79
CA GLY A 204 11.55 12.05 -17.96
C GLY A 204 12.15 13.14 -17.06
N LYS A 205 11.35 13.67 -16.12
CA LYS A 205 11.72 14.76 -15.24
C LYS A 205 11.50 14.36 -13.78
N GLY A 206 12.46 14.66 -12.91
CA GLY A 206 12.30 14.55 -11.46
C GLY A 206 12.09 15.93 -10.84
N ALA A 207 11.31 16.01 -9.76
CA ALA A 207 11.32 17.18 -8.89
C ALA A 207 12.65 17.21 -8.11
N VAL A 208 13.33 18.35 -8.09
CA VAL A 208 14.64 18.52 -7.44
C VAL A 208 14.63 19.53 -6.31
N ALA A 209 13.75 20.53 -6.36
CA ALA A 209 13.55 21.49 -5.28
C ALA A 209 12.10 21.93 -5.18
N VAL A 210 11.66 22.29 -3.99
CA VAL A 210 10.35 22.91 -3.72
C VAL A 210 10.59 24.15 -2.86
N ASN A 211 10.19 25.31 -3.36
CA ASN A 211 10.35 26.60 -2.69
C ASN A 211 9.00 27.28 -2.49
N ARG A 212 8.87 28.11 -1.47
CA ARG A 212 7.68 28.93 -1.23
C ARG A 212 7.53 29.98 -2.34
N ALA A 213 6.33 30.09 -2.90
CA ALA A 213 6.01 31.07 -3.94
C ALA A 213 4.60 31.62 -3.73
N GLY A 214 4.50 32.84 -3.18
CA GLY A 214 3.21 33.47 -2.89
C GLY A 214 2.38 32.62 -1.92
N GLN A 215 1.18 32.19 -2.37
CA GLN A 215 0.27 31.32 -1.61
C GLN A 215 0.49 29.82 -1.88
N GLY A 216 1.48 29.46 -2.71
CA GLY A 216 1.79 28.09 -3.10
C GLY A 216 3.29 27.82 -3.15
N TYR A 217 3.68 26.98 -4.10
CA TYR A 217 5.04 26.47 -4.22
C TYR A 217 5.50 26.49 -5.68
N ASP A 218 6.78 26.81 -5.86
CA ASP A 218 7.48 26.58 -7.12
C ASP A 218 8.28 25.27 -7.01
N ILE A 219 7.97 24.32 -7.89
CA ILE A 219 8.68 23.05 -8.03
C ILE A 219 9.69 23.18 -9.16
N GLU A 220 10.97 23.04 -8.83
CA GLU A 220 12.04 22.96 -9.82
C GLU A 220 12.19 21.52 -10.31
N LEU A 221 12.28 21.36 -11.62
CA LEU A 221 12.44 20.08 -12.30
C LEU A 221 13.89 19.85 -12.70
N SER A 222 14.27 18.59 -12.88
CA SER A 222 15.63 18.17 -13.23
C SER A 222 16.13 18.66 -14.59
N ASP A 223 15.22 19.11 -15.48
CA ASP A 223 15.55 19.71 -16.77
C ASP A 223 15.67 21.25 -16.71
N GLY A 224 15.58 21.83 -15.51
CA GLY A 224 15.56 23.28 -15.29
C GLY A 224 14.18 23.93 -15.44
N GLY A 225 13.15 23.14 -15.81
CA GLY A 225 11.77 23.62 -15.83
C GLY A 225 11.24 23.96 -14.44
N LYS A 226 10.18 24.77 -14.40
CA LYS A 226 9.49 25.15 -13.16
C LYS A 226 7.99 24.94 -13.31
N LEU A 227 7.35 24.45 -12.25
CA LEU A 227 5.91 24.28 -12.13
C LEU A 227 5.43 25.01 -10.87
N HIS A 228 4.21 25.55 -10.92
CA HIS A 228 3.59 26.19 -9.77
C HIS A 228 2.42 25.34 -9.27
N ALA A 229 2.36 25.08 -7.97
CA ALA A 229 1.23 24.37 -7.36
C ALA A 229 0.88 24.92 -5.98
N ASP A 230 -0.38 24.84 -5.60
CA ASP A 230 -0.86 25.22 -4.26
C ASP A 230 -0.58 24.10 -3.25
N VAL A 231 -0.59 22.84 -3.72
CA VAL A 231 -0.31 21.64 -2.94
C VAL A 231 0.62 20.71 -3.71
N VAL A 232 1.62 20.16 -3.02
CA VAL A 232 2.54 19.15 -3.56
C VAL A 232 2.35 17.84 -2.82
N LEU A 233 2.01 16.77 -3.55
CA LEU A 233 1.80 15.42 -3.03
C LEU A 233 2.88 14.46 -3.54
N SER A 234 3.65 13.87 -2.65
CA SER A 234 4.56 12.76 -2.93
C SER A 234 3.80 11.43 -2.93
N ALA A 235 3.89 10.72 -4.05
CA ALA A 235 3.34 9.39 -4.29
C ALA A 235 4.36 8.44 -4.94
N ILE A 236 5.65 8.63 -4.64
CA ILE A 236 6.80 7.94 -5.26
C ILE A 236 6.77 6.42 -5.03
N GLY A 237 6.28 6.00 -3.87
CA GLY A 237 6.15 4.59 -3.50
C GLY A 237 6.25 4.39 -2.00
N LEU A 238 6.20 3.12 -1.59
CA LEU A 238 6.26 2.71 -0.19
C LEU A 238 7.46 1.78 0.05
N ARG A 239 8.03 1.87 1.24
CA ARG A 239 9.11 1.00 1.73
C ARG A 239 8.67 0.28 3.01
N PRO A 240 8.75 -1.07 3.08
CA PRO A 240 8.45 -1.82 4.29
C PRO A 240 9.17 -1.28 5.53
N ARG A 241 8.46 -1.22 6.67
CA ARG A 241 9.08 -0.85 7.96
C ARG A 241 9.85 -2.04 8.53
N THR A 242 11.17 -1.98 8.50
CA THR A 242 12.06 -3.07 8.94
C THR A 242 12.93 -2.70 10.15
N SER A 243 13.09 -1.41 10.47
CA SER A 243 14.06 -0.93 11.46
C SER A 243 13.89 -1.56 12.84
N LEU A 244 12.65 -1.69 13.33
CA LEU A 244 12.35 -2.30 14.64
C LEU A 244 12.76 -3.78 14.67
N ALA A 245 12.48 -4.53 13.61
CA ALA A 245 12.84 -5.94 13.50
C ALA A 245 14.36 -6.11 13.36
N GLN A 246 15.00 -5.28 12.53
CA GLN A 246 16.44 -5.29 12.33
C GLN A 246 17.22 -5.00 13.62
N ALA A 247 16.79 -4.00 14.39
CA ALA A 247 17.40 -3.65 15.68
C ALA A 247 17.29 -4.80 16.70
N ALA A 248 16.26 -5.64 16.57
CA ALA A 248 16.06 -6.84 17.39
C ALA A 248 16.78 -8.10 16.86
N GLY A 249 17.63 -7.96 15.84
CA GLY A 249 18.36 -9.10 15.24
C GLY A 249 17.51 -10.00 14.34
N ILE A 250 16.29 -9.59 13.98
CA ILE A 250 15.46 -10.34 13.03
C ILE A 250 15.97 -10.10 11.61
N LYS A 251 16.03 -11.17 10.81
CA LYS A 251 16.45 -11.10 9.40
C LYS A 251 15.49 -10.22 8.60
N VAL A 252 16.06 -9.24 7.91
CA VAL A 252 15.35 -8.34 6.99
C VAL A 252 16.06 -8.31 5.64
N ASN A 253 15.31 -8.01 4.58
CA ASN A 253 15.81 -7.70 3.25
C ASN A 253 15.07 -6.46 2.72
N ARG A 254 14.21 -6.59 1.71
CA ARG A 254 13.31 -5.50 1.31
C ARG A 254 12.20 -5.33 2.35
N GLY A 255 11.73 -6.43 2.94
CA GLY A 255 10.84 -6.47 4.11
C GLY A 255 11.39 -7.35 5.23
N ILE A 256 10.57 -7.59 6.26
CA ILE A 256 10.86 -8.55 7.33
C ILE A 256 10.74 -9.96 6.75
N VAL A 257 11.84 -10.70 6.73
CA VAL A 257 11.91 -11.99 6.03
C VAL A 257 11.13 -13.05 6.81
N THR A 258 10.22 -13.72 6.12
CA THR A 258 9.43 -14.83 6.66
C THR A 258 9.32 -15.96 5.65
N GLY A 259 9.12 -17.18 6.16
CA GLY A 259 8.67 -18.29 5.33
C GLY A 259 7.14 -18.33 5.18
N ARG A 260 6.60 -19.36 4.52
CA ARG A 260 5.14 -19.55 4.34
C ARG A 260 4.31 -19.64 5.62
N MET A 261 4.96 -19.98 6.73
CA MET A 261 4.35 -19.99 8.06
C MET A 261 4.27 -18.59 8.70
N LEU A 262 4.73 -17.55 7.99
CA LEU A 262 4.82 -16.15 8.42
C LEU A 262 5.71 -15.93 9.65
N LYS A 263 6.48 -16.96 10.04
CA LYS A 263 7.49 -16.91 11.10
C LYS A 263 8.70 -16.12 10.62
N THR A 264 9.19 -15.23 11.46
CA THR A 264 10.48 -14.55 11.27
C THR A 264 11.64 -15.47 11.69
N SER A 265 12.88 -14.96 11.67
CA SER A 265 14.04 -15.69 12.21
C SER A 265 14.04 -15.80 13.74
N ALA A 266 13.19 -15.05 14.45
CA ALA A 266 13.06 -15.13 15.90
C ALA A 266 11.87 -16.01 16.32
N GLU A 267 12.06 -16.79 17.39
CA GLU A 267 11.02 -17.67 17.92
C GLU A 267 9.80 -16.86 18.42
N ASN A 268 8.59 -17.34 18.11
CA ASN A 268 7.32 -16.70 18.49
C ASN A 268 7.12 -15.27 17.95
N VAL A 269 7.92 -14.83 16.98
CA VAL A 269 7.73 -13.56 16.26
C VAL A 269 7.37 -13.85 14.80
N TYR A 270 6.30 -13.20 14.34
CA TYR A 270 5.73 -13.36 13.01
C TYR A 270 5.57 -11.99 12.34
N ALA A 271 5.48 -11.94 11.02
CA ALA A 271 5.22 -10.70 10.28
C ALA A 271 4.19 -10.90 9.16
N LEU A 272 3.36 -9.90 8.92
CA LEU A 272 2.37 -9.91 7.83
C LEU A 272 2.03 -8.49 7.34
N GLY A 273 1.49 -8.41 6.12
CA GLY A 273 1.15 -7.14 5.48
C GLY A 273 2.36 -6.43 4.89
N ASP A 274 2.25 -5.12 4.67
CA ASP A 274 3.23 -4.38 3.85
C ASP A 274 4.67 -4.38 4.42
N CYS A 275 4.85 -4.72 5.71
CA CYS A 275 6.19 -4.86 6.30
C CYS A 275 6.85 -6.21 5.97
N ALA A 276 6.09 -7.23 5.59
CA ALA A 276 6.56 -8.60 5.45
C ALA A 276 7.09 -8.91 4.04
N GLU A 277 8.15 -9.70 4.00
CA GLU A 277 8.68 -10.36 2.81
C GLU A 277 8.48 -11.87 2.98
N VAL A 278 7.44 -12.40 2.34
CA VAL A 278 7.02 -13.80 2.48
C VAL A 278 7.57 -14.60 1.32
N GLU A 279 8.51 -15.52 1.57
CA GLU A 279 9.21 -16.27 0.51
C GLU A 279 9.82 -15.36 -0.57
N GLY A 280 10.41 -14.23 -0.15
CA GLY A 280 10.99 -13.23 -1.06
C GLY A 280 9.98 -12.28 -1.71
N LEU A 281 8.67 -12.46 -1.46
CA LEU A 281 7.61 -11.63 -2.03
C LEU A 281 7.23 -10.50 -1.08
N VAL A 282 7.42 -9.25 -1.52
CA VAL A 282 6.85 -8.05 -0.87
C VAL A 282 5.67 -7.58 -1.71
N LEU A 283 4.46 -7.89 -1.24
CA LEU A 283 3.19 -7.66 -1.93
C LEU A 283 2.31 -6.68 -1.11
N PRO A 284 2.48 -5.36 -1.27
CA PRO A 284 1.78 -4.34 -0.47
C PRO A 284 0.34 -4.13 -0.94
N PHE A 285 -0.46 -5.20 -0.90
CA PHE A 285 -1.85 -5.24 -1.36
C PHE A 285 -2.74 -6.00 -0.37
N VAL A 286 -4.05 -5.76 -0.46
CA VAL A 286 -5.02 -6.32 0.48
C VAL A 286 -5.15 -7.84 0.37
N MET A 287 -5.17 -8.42 -0.84
CA MET A 287 -5.35 -9.87 -0.96
C MET A 287 -4.26 -10.70 -0.25
N PRO A 288 -2.95 -10.41 -0.42
CA PRO A 288 -1.88 -11.05 0.36
C PRO A 288 -2.10 -10.95 1.88
N ILE A 289 -2.55 -9.79 2.38
CA ILE A 289 -2.91 -9.60 3.80
C ILE A 289 -4.00 -10.57 4.21
N MET A 290 -5.10 -10.66 3.45
CA MET A 290 -6.23 -11.50 3.78
C MET A 290 -5.87 -12.99 3.81
N HIS A 291 -4.99 -13.44 2.91
CA HIS A 291 -4.50 -14.82 2.88
C HIS A 291 -3.55 -15.10 4.06
N ALA A 292 -2.61 -14.19 4.32
CA ALA A 292 -1.67 -14.30 5.42
C ALA A 292 -2.38 -14.32 6.79
N ALA A 293 -3.33 -13.42 7.01
CA ALA A 293 -4.10 -13.35 8.24
C ALA A 293 -4.87 -14.64 8.54
N ARG A 294 -5.52 -15.24 7.53
CA ARG A 294 -6.26 -16.50 7.67
C ARG A 294 -5.35 -17.68 8.04
N ALA A 295 -4.19 -17.81 7.37
CA ALA A 295 -3.23 -18.87 7.66
C ALA A 295 -2.57 -18.69 9.05
N LEU A 296 -2.20 -17.45 9.39
CA LEU A 296 -1.58 -17.17 10.69
C LEU A 296 -2.55 -17.35 11.84
N ALA A 297 -3.82 -16.96 11.69
CA ALA A 297 -4.85 -17.16 12.71
C ALA A 297 -4.96 -18.64 13.14
N LYS A 298 -5.00 -19.56 12.16
CA LYS A 298 -4.97 -21.01 12.42
C LYS A 298 -3.72 -21.46 13.17
N THR A 299 -2.55 -20.94 12.75
CA THR A 299 -1.27 -21.24 13.40
C THR A 299 -1.24 -20.76 14.85
N LEU A 300 -1.83 -19.60 15.13
CA LEU A 300 -1.93 -19.06 16.48
C LEU A 300 -2.90 -19.86 17.36
N SER A 301 -3.92 -20.50 16.77
CA SER A 301 -4.86 -21.39 17.46
C SER A 301 -4.43 -22.87 17.48
N GLY A 302 -3.17 -23.19 17.13
CA GLY A 302 -2.60 -24.53 17.24
C GLY A 302 -2.54 -25.36 15.95
N GLU A 303 -3.14 -24.92 14.85
CA GLU A 303 -3.08 -25.58 13.54
C GLU A 303 -2.03 -24.90 12.65
N VAL A 304 -0.80 -25.42 12.67
CA VAL A 304 0.32 -24.93 11.84
C VAL A 304 -0.09 -24.94 10.36
N THR A 305 -0.33 -23.75 9.80
CA THR A 305 -0.85 -23.56 8.44
C THR A 305 0.06 -22.67 7.61
N GLN A 306 0.46 -23.15 6.43
CA GLN A 306 1.19 -22.34 5.44
C GLN A 306 0.24 -21.41 4.70
N VAL A 307 0.71 -20.21 4.36
CA VAL A 307 -0.01 -19.32 3.46
C VAL A 307 0.10 -19.79 2.01
N ILE A 308 -1.03 -19.76 1.32
CA ILE A 308 -1.13 -19.98 -0.12
C ILE A 308 -1.55 -18.66 -0.74
N TYR A 309 -0.79 -18.20 -1.73
CA TYR A 309 -1.11 -17.02 -2.52
C TYR A 309 -1.60 -17.46 -3.89
N PRO A 310 -2.92 -17.43 -4.15
CA PRO A 310 -3.44 -17.70 -5.48
C PRO A 310 -3.05 -16.55 -6.43
N ALA A 311 -3.52 -16.62 -7.67
CA ALA A 311 -3.50 -15.46 -8.54
C ALA A 311 -4.27 -14.30 -7.88
N MET A 312 -3.59 -13.17 -7.72
CA MET A 312 -4.10 -12.00 -6.99
C MET A 312 -3.94 -10.74 -7.84
N PRO A 313 -4.79 -10.54 -8.87
CA PRO A 313 -4.72 -9.34 -9.71
C PRO A 313 -4.88 -8.06 -8.91
N VAL A 314 -4.07 -7.07 -9.22
CA VAL A 314 -4.11 -5.72 -8.66
C VAL A 314 -5.09 -4.88 -9.50
N VAL A 315 -6.07 -4.28 -8.84
CA VAL A 315 -6.99 -3.32 -9.44
C VAL A 315 -6.46 -1.92 -9.16
N ILE A 316 -6.23 -1.13 -10.22
CA ILE A 316 -5.88 0.29 -10.11
C ILE A 316 -7.16 1.11 -10.27
N LYS A 317 -7.46 1.94 -9.28
CA LYS A 317 -8.72 2.67 -9.16
C LYS A 317 -8.69 3.98 -9.94
N THR A 318 -8.62 3.88 -11.26
CA THR A 318 -8.66 5.02 -12.19
C THR A 318 -9.93 4.95 -13.04
N PRO A 319 -11.13 5.36 -12.54
CA PRO A 319 -12.38 5.28 -13.31
C PRO A 319 -12.34 5.84 -14.73
N ALA A 320 -11.50 6.83 -15.02
CA ALA A 320 -11.28 7.37 -16.37
C ALA A 320 -10.76 6.34 -17.38
N CYS A 321 -9.92 5.44 -16.88
CA CYS A 321 -9.33 4.33 -17.61
C CYS A 321 -9.14 3.20 -16.59
N PRO A 322 -10.16 2.36 -16.33
CA PRO A 322 -10.04 1.28 -15.37
C PRO A 322 -8.91 0.37 -15.78
N VAL A 323 -8.00 0.03 -14.86
CA VAL A 323 -6.88 -0.88 -15.14
C VAL A 323 -6.82 -2.01 -14.12
N VAL A 324 -6.58 -3.22 -14.61
CA VAL A 324 -6.33 -4.40 -13.78
C VAL A 324 -5.11 -5.13 -14.32
N VAL A 325 -4.24 -5.60 -13.42
CA VAL A 325 -3.01 -6.29 -13.79
C VAL A 325 -2.75 -7.46 -12.86
N SER A 326 -2.39 -8.60 -13.43
CA SER A 326 -1.77 -9.70 -12.71
C SER A 326 -0.41 -9.96 -13.37
N PRO A 327 0.70 -9.48 -12.79
CA PRO A 327 2.01 -9.68 -13.38
C PRO A 327 2.36 -11.19 -13.40
N PRO A 328 3.14 -11.66 -14.39
CA PRO A 328 3.66 -13.01 -14.36
C PRO A 328 4.59 -13.22 -13.15
N PRO A 329 4.82 -14.48 -12.74
CA PRO A 329 5.83 -14.79 -11.75
C PRO A 329 7.20 -14.22 -12.15
N ALA A 330 7.94 -13.69 -11.19
CA ALA A 330 9.24 -13.07 -11.43
C ALA A 330 10.18 -14.02 -12.18
N ASN A 331 11.00 -13.48 -13.09
CA ASN A 331 11.98 -14.22 -13.89
C ASN A 331 11.39 -15.36 -14.76
N THR A 332 10.07 -15.36 -15.01
CA THR A 332 9.45 -16.33 -15.91
C THR A 332 9.38 -15.74 -17.32
N PRO A 333 10.02 -16.35 -18.33
CA PRO A 333 9.90 -15.91 -19.71
C PRO A 333 8.45 -15.99 -20.18
N CYS A 334 7.95 -14.91 -20.77
CA CYS A 334 6.67 -14.90 -21.46
C CYS A 334 6.67 -13.89 -22.60
N GLU A 335 5.81 -14.12 -23.58
CA GLU A 335 5.53 -13.18 -24.65
C GLU A 335 4.24 -12.42 -24.35
N TRP A 336 4.27 -11.10 -24.50
CA TRP A 336 3.11 -10.25 -24.35
C TRP A 336 2.38 -10.09 -25.68
N GLN A 337 1.20 -10.70 -25.79
CA GLN A 337 0.28 -10.49 -26.90
C GLN A 337 -0.64 -9.32 -26.58
N ILE A 338 -0.61 -8.29 -27.42
CA ILE A 338 -1.36 -7.04 -27.22
C ILE A 338 -2.51 -6.96 -28.23
N THR A 339 -3.72 -6.81 -27.73
CA THR A 339 -4.91 -6.47 -28.50
C THR A 339 -5.40 -5.09 -28.09
N LYS A 340 -5.39 -4.14 -29.02
CA LYS A 340 -5.95 -2.79 -28.83
C LYS A 340 -7.28 -2.70 -29.59
N THR A 341 -8.32 -2.26 -28.91
CA THR A 341 -9.62 -1.90 -29.53
C THR A 341 -9.95 -0.46 -29.15
N GLU A 342 -11.00 0.11 -29.76
CA GLU A 342 -11.51 1.43 -29.35
C GLU A 342 -11.98 1.46 -27.88
N GLU A 343 -12.39 0.30 -27.35
CA GLU A 343 -12.99 0.19 -26.02
C GLU A 343 -11.98 -0.17 -24.90
N GLY A 344 -10.75 -0.54 -25.26
CA GLY A 344 -9.74 -0.92 -24.27
C GLY A 344 -8.50 -1.59 -24.83
N VAL A 345 -7.60 -1.95 -23.91
CA VAL A 345 -6.36 -2.68 -24.23
C VAL A 345 -6.32 -3.96 -23.41
N LYS A 346 -6.06 -5.07 -24.09
CA LYS A 346 -5.81 -6.38 -23.47
C LYS A 346 -4.39 -6.80 -23.77
N ALA A 347 -3.61 -7.06 -22.72
CA ALA A 347 -2.27 -7.60 -22.81
C ALA A 347 -2.24 -8.94 -22.07
N LEU A 348 -1.89 -10.01 -22.77
CA LEU A 348 -1.79 -11.36 -22.20
C LEU A 348 -0.34 -11.83 -22.28
N CYS A 349 0.19 -12.32 -21.17
CA CYS A 349 1.54 -12.86 -21.07
C CYS A 349 1.45 -14.38 -21.03
N GLN A 350 1.93 -15.04 -22.08
CA GLN A 350 1.87 -16.49 -22.26
C GLN A 350 3.27 -17.11 -22.35
N ASP A 351 3.42 -18.33 -21.86
CA ASP A 351 4.64 -19.12 -22.09
C ASP A 351 4.67 -19.75 -23.49
N ALA A 352 5.76 -20.45 -23.81
CA ALA A 352 5.95 -21.12 -25.10
C ALA A 352 4.91 -22.21 -25.42
N THR A 353 4.11 -22.65 -24.43
CA THR A 353 3.04 -23.63 -24.59
C THR A 353 1.66 -22.98 -24.79
N GLY A 354 1.59 -21.65 -24.73
CA GLY A 354 0.35 -20.88 -24.79
C GLY A 354 -0.37 -20.76 -23.44
N LYS A 355 0.24 -21.21 -22.34
CA LYS A 355 -0.36 -21.10 -21.00
C LYS A 355 -0.27 -19.66 -20.51
N LEU A 356 -1.37 -19.14 -19.99
CA LEU A 356 -1.45 -17.79 -19.44
C LEU A 356 -0.68 -17.69 -18.10
N LEU A 357 0.27 -16.78 -18.04
CA LEU A 357 1.09 -16.51 -16.84
C LEU A 357 0.77 -15.16 -16.20
N GLY A 358 0.26 -14.20 -16.98
CA GLY A 358 -0.13 -12.89 -16.47
C GLY A 358 -0.99 -12.14 -17.49
N PHE A 359 -1.59 -11.03 -17.04
CA PHE A 359 -2.34 -10.14 -17.92
C PHE A 359 -2.27 -8.70 -17.43
N ALA A 360 -2.54 -7.75 -18.33
CA ALA A 360 -2.87 -6.38 -18.00
C ALA A 360 -4.02 -5.90 -18.90
N LEU A 361 -5.03 -5.29 -18.31
CA LEU A 361 -6.28 -4.91 -18.96
C LEU A 361 -6.53 -3.43 -18.69
N ALA A 362 -6.92 -2.67 -19.71
CA ALA A 362 -7.39 -1.29 -19.58
C ALA A 362 -8.76 -1.10 -20.27
N GLY A 363 -9.59 -0.20 -19.74
CA GLY A 363 -10.90 0.11 -20.31
C GLY A 363 -11.89 -1.05 -20.13
N LYS A 364 -12.75 -1.30 -21.13
CA LYS A 364 -13.75 -2.38 -21.08
C LYS A 364 -13.15 -3.78 -20.99
N ALA A 365 -11.90 -3.97 -21.42
CA ALA A 365 -11.19 -5.26 -21.29
C ALA A 365 -11.09 -5.73 -19.83
N THR A 366 -11.16 -4.82 -18.85
CA THR A 366 -11.14 -5.18 -17.41
C THR A 366 -12.30 -6.07 -16.98
N THR A 367 -13.40 -6.12 -17.75
CA THR A 367 -14.52 -7.06 -17.53
C THR A 367 -14.11 -8.52 -17.65
N GLU A 368 -13.04 -8.83 -18.40
CA GLU A 368 -12.50 -10.18 -18.57
C GLU A 368 -11.69 -10.67 -17.36
N LYS A 369 -11.44 -9.81 -16.35
CA LYS A 369 -10.57 -10.10 -15.19
C LYS A 369 -10.85 -11.46 -14.56
N MET A 370 -12.11 -11.77 -14.26
CA MET A 370 -12.45 -13.01 -13.54
C MET A 370 -12.09 -14.26 -14.35
N ALA A 371 -12.46 -14.27 -15.63
CA ALA A 371 -12.19 -15.39 -16.53
C ALA A 371 -10.69 -15.61 -16.77
N LEU A 372 -9.91 -14.54 -16.82
CA LEU A 372 -8.45 -14.64 -16.98
C LEU A 372 -7.77 -15.06 -15.66
N THR A 373 -8.23 -14.56 -14.51
CA THR A 373 -7.65 -14.89 -13.21
C THR A 373 -7.76 -16.38 -12.89
N SER A 374 -8.86 -17.03 -13.26
CA SER A 374 -9.04 -18.48 -13.04
C SER A 374 -8.09 -19.36 -13.85
N GLN A 375 -7.42 -18.82 -14.87
CA GLN A 375 -6.45 -19.53 -15.69
C GLN A 375 -5.01 -19.36 -15.19
N LEU A 376 -4.78 -18.41 -14.27
CA LEU A 376 -3.44 -18.08 -13.80
C LEU A 376 -2.93 -19.09 -12.75
N PRO A 377 -1.61 -19.32 -12.71
CA PRO A 377 -1.00 -20.08 -11.62
C PRO A 377 -1.07 -19.30 -10.30
N SER A 378 -1.01 -20.03 -9.18
CA SER A 378 -0.76 -19.42 -7.87
C SER A 378 0.59 -18.72 -7.85
N LEU A 379 0.67 -17.58 -7.15
CA LEU A 379 1.93 -16.88 -6.89
C LEU A 379 2.78 -17.63 -5.85
N LEU A 380 2.12 -18.32 -4.93
CA LEU A 380 2.73 -19.21 -3.94
C LEU A 380 1.78 -20.39 -3.74
N ALA A 381 2.11 -21.53 -4.35
CA ALA A 381 1.39 -22.81 -4.21
C ALA A 381 2.02 -23.66 -3.11
#